data_AF-T0QPM9-F1
#
_entry.id   AF-T0QPM9-F1
#
_cell.length_a   1.000
_cell.length_b   1.000
_cell.length_c   1.000
_cell.angle_alpha   90.00
_cell.angle_beta   90.00
_cell.angle_gamma   90.00
#
_symmetry.space_group_name_H-M   'P 1'
#
loop_
_entity.id
_entity.type
_entity.pdbx_description
1 polymer ?
#
loop_
_entity_poly.entity_id
_entity_poly.type
_entity_poly.pdbx_seq_one_letter_code
_entity_poly.pdbx_strand_id
1 'polypeptide(L)' 'MGKSCRDMAEQLRDCMFEMECMSDGKRTLKTCLKLDEYKHECKEYRYAYFECKRGQIDMRQRIRGPKGGASQD' A
#
# COMPACT_ATOMS: atom_id res chain seq x y z
N MET A 1 16.48 -5.62 9.49
CA MET A 1 15.36 -6.47 9.03
C MET A 1 14.75 -5.81 7.81
N GLY A 2 14.57 -6.51 6.69
CA GLY A 2 14.00 -5.91 5.48
C GLY A 2 12.61 -5.38 5.79
N LYS A 3 12.40 -4.06 5.64
CA LYS A 3 11.12 -3.43 6.00
C LYS A 3 10.00 -4.13 5.22
N SER A 4 9.12 -4.82 5.93
CA SER A 4 7.97 -5.45 5.30
C SER A 4 7.01 -4.35 4.84
N CYS A 5 6.40 -4.47 3.67
CA CYS A 5 5.38 -3.51 3.22
C CYS A 5 4.04 -3.67 3.97
N ARG A 6 4.07 -4.26 5.17
CA ARG A 6 2.87 -4.55 5.95
C ARG A 6 2.16 -3.27 6.35
N ASP A 7 2.89 -2.31 6.90
CA ASP A 7 2.29 -1.07 7.40
C ASP A 7 1.64 -0.26 6.26
N MET A 8 2.29 -0.17 5.10
CA MET A 8 1.68 0.44 3.91
C MET A 8 0.49 -0.37 3.36
N ALA A 9 0.52 -1.69 3.49
CA ALA A 9 -0.61 -2.53 3.10
C ALA A 9 -1.81 -2.35 4.03
N GLU A 10 -1.57 -2.21 5.33
CA GLU A 10 -2.58 -1.94 6.35
C GLU A 10 -3.22 -0.56 6.11
N GLN A 11 -2.42 0.50 5.94
CA GLN A 11 -2.95 1.83 5.61
C GLN A 11 -3.79 1.84 4.33
N LEU A 12 -3.33 1.13 3.29
CA LEU A 12 -4.08 1.00 2.03
C LEU A 12 -5.37 0.19 2.23
N ARG A 13 -5.35 -0.84 3.07
CA ARG A 13 -6.54 -1.63 3.41
C ARG A 13 -7.55 -0.78 4.18
N ASP A 14 -7.10 0.00 5.15
CA ASP A 14 -7.96 0.82 5.99
C ASP A 14 -8.67 1.90 5.15
N CYS A 15 -7.94 2.58 4.26
CA CYS A 15 -8.56 3.49 3.28
C CYS A 15 -9.63 2.80 2.41
N MET A 16 -9.38 1.56 1.96
CA MET A 16 -10.36 0.80 1.15
C MET A 16 -11.58 0.32 1.97
N PHE A 17 -11.43 0.19 3.29
CA PHE A 17 -12.53 -0.07 4.21
C PHE A 17 -13.38 1.18 4.42
N GLU A 18 -12.75 2.34 4.62
CA GLU A 18 -13.42 3.64 4.76
C GLU A 18 -14.22 4.01 3.50
N MET A 19 -13.70 3.70 2.32
CA MET A 19 -14.39 3.88 1.04
C MET A 19 -15.46 2.81 0.75
N GLU A 20 -15.81 1.99 1.74
CA GLU A 20 -16.83 0.93 1.66
C GLU A 20 -16.57 -0.15 0.58
N CYS A 21 -15.36 -0.22 0.00
CA CYS A 21 -15.09 -1.26 -1.00
C CYS A 21 -14.99 -2.64 -0.36
N MET A 22 -14.45 -2.73 0.85
CA MET A 22 -14.24 -3.98 1.58
C MET A 22 -15.20 -4.17 2.76
N SER A 23 -16.10 -3.22 3.01
CA SER A 23 -17.00 -3.20 4.17
C SER A 23 -17.94 -4.41 4.20
N ASP A 24 -18.35 -4.91 3.03
CA ASP A 24 -19.25 -6.05 2.88
C ASP A 24 -18.56 -7.42 3.10
N GLY A 25 -17.23 -7.44 3.24
CA GLY A 25 -16.42 -8.65 3.39
C GLY A 25 -16.40 -9.57 2.15
N LYS A 26 -17.03 -9.19 1.03
CA LYS A 26 -17.07 -9.98 -0.21
C LYS A 26 -15.91 -9.68 -1.12
N ARG A 27 -15.45 -8.42 -1.13
CA ARG A 27 -14.35 -7.96 -1.99
C ARG A 27 -13.03 -8.00 -1.23
N THR A 28 -12.01 -8.55 -1.88
CA THR A 28 -10.64 -8.47 -1.38
C THR A 28 -10.00 -7.15 -1.78
N LEU A 29 -8.92 -6.75 -1.09
CA LEU A 29 -8.13 -5.57 -1.45
C LEU A 29 -7.70 -5.59 -2.92
N LYS A 30 -7.33 -6.77 -3.43
CA LYS A 30 -6.95 -6.97 -4.84
C LYS A 30 -8.10 -6.67 -5.80
N THR A 31 -9.33 -6.99 -5.43
CA THR A 31 -10.52 -6.66 -6.21
C THR A 31 -10.75 -5.14 -6.20
N CYS A 32 -10.69 -4.52 -5.02
CA CYS A 32 -10.87 -3.08 -4.85
C CYS A 32 -9.85 -2.23 -5.63
N LEU A 33 -8.60 -2.68 -5.70
CA LEU A 33 -7.56 -1.98 -6.45
C LEU A 33 -7.80 -1.90 -7.96
N LYS A 34 -8.60 -2.82 -8.52
CA LYS A 34 -8.95 -2.85 -9.94
C LYS A 34 -10.12 -1.95 -10.31
N LEU A 35 -10.87 -1.46 -9.32
CA LEU A 35 -12.02 -0.60 -9.54
C LEU A 35 -11.55 0.85 -9.68
N ASP A 36 -11.95 1.49 -10.78
CA ASP A 36 -11.55 2.88 -11.06
C ASP A 36 -12.19 3.89 -10.08
N GLU A 37 -13.34 3.54 -9.49
CA GLU A 37 -14.04 4.36 -8.50
C GLU A 37 -13.17 4.68 -7.25
N TYR A 38 -12.29 3.75 -6.85
CA TYR A 38 -11.40 3.92 -5.69
C TYR A 38 -9.96 4.32 -6.05
N LYS A 39 -9.72 4.73 -7.30
CA LYS A 39 -8.37 5.03 -7.79
C LYS A 39 -7.84 6.37 -7.29
N HIS A 40 -8.74 7.34 -7.11
CA HIS A 40 -8.39 8.70 -6.71
C HIS A 40 -8.35 8.87 -5.18
N GLU A 41 -9.33 8.30 -4.47
CA GLU A 41 -9.49 8.45 -3.01
C GLU A 41 -8.30 7.89 -2.23
N CYS A 42 -7.84 6.68 -2.55
CA CYS A 42 -6.69 6.06 -1.89
C CYS A 42 -5.37 6.22 -2.67
N LYS A 43 -5.23 7.27 -3.50
CA LYS A 43 -4.08 7.43 -4.40
C LYS A 43 -2.73 7.46 -3.67
N GLU A 44 -2.66 8.15 -2.54
CA GLU A 44 -1.42 8.29 -1.76
C GLU A 44 -0.98 6.95 -1.15
N TYR A 45 -1.90 6.22 -0.51
CA TYR A 45 -1.63 4.89 0.04
C TYR A 45 -1.30 3.86 -1.05
N ARG A 46 -1.97 3.94 -2.22
CA ARG A 46 -1.64 3.11 -3.38
C ARG A 46 -0.21 3.36 -3.84
N TYR A 47 0.19 4.62 -3.92
CA TYR A 47 1.54 5.01 -4.31
C TYR A 47 2.59 4.55 -3.27
N ALA A 48 2.34 4.76 -1.99
CA ALA A 48 3.23 4.31 -0.91
C ALA A 48 3.43 2.78 -0.92
N TYR A 49 2.35 2.01 -1.06
CA TYR A 49 2.43 0.55 -1.17
C TYR A 49 3.18 0.11 -2.43
N PHE A 50 2.92 0.76 -3.57
CA PHE A 50 3.64 0.53 -4.83
C PHE A 50 5.15 0.79 -4.68
N GLU A 51 5.54 1.94 -4.12
CA GLU A 51 6.94 2.29 -3.89
C GLU A 51 7.63 1.30 -2.97
N CYS A 52 6.95 0.84 -1.91
CA CYS A 52 7.48 -0.18 -1.03
C CYS A 52 7.74 -1.50 -1.77
N LYS A 53 6.75 -2.02 -2.52
CA LYS A 53 6.90 -3.27 -3.30
C LYS A 53 7.96 -3.14 -4.38
N ARG A 54 8.04 -1.98 -5.04
CA ARG A 54 9.09 -1.67 -6.02
C ARG A 54 10.47 -1.65 -5.36
N GLY A 55 10.58 -1.08 -4.16
CA GLY A 55 11.82 -1.04 -3.40
C GLY A 55 12.32 -2.43 -2.97
N GLN A 56 11.43 -3.41 -2.78
CA GLN A 56 11.81 -4.80 -2.47
C GLN A 56 12.53 -5.49 -3.64
N ILE A 57 12.22 -5.11 -4.89
CA ILE A 57 12.84 -5.67 -6.10
C ILE A 57 13.99 -4.80 -6.65
N ASP A 58 14.02 -3.51 -6.30
CA ASP A 58 15.08 -2.58 -6.70
C ASP A 58 16.32 -2.74 -5.79
N MET A 59 17.31 -3.47 -6.31
CA MET A 59 18.59 -3.71 -5.60
C MET A 59 19.32 -2.42 -5.23
N ARG A 60 19.07 -1.30 -5.93
CA ARG A 60 19.70 0.00 -5.60
C ARG A 60 19.23 0.55 -4.25
N GLN A 61 18.03 0.18 -3.80
CA GLN A 61 17.51 0.58 -2.48
C GLN A 61 18.21 -0.14 -1.32
N ARG A 62 18.91 -1.25 -1.58
CA ARG A 62 19.73 -1.92 -0.55
C ARG A 62 20.84 -1.03 -0.03
N ILE A 63 21.40 -0.18 -0.90
CA ILE A 63 22.49 0.74 -0.56
C ILE A 63 21.94 2.08 -0.08
N ARG A 64 20.91 2.61 -0.78
CA ARG A 64 20.38 3.96 -0.53
C ARG A 64 19.35 4.03 0.61
N GLY A 65 18.86 2.88 1.07
CA GLY A 65 17.74 2.81 1.99
C GLY A 65 16.39 3.01 1.29
N PRO A 66 15.29 2.55 1.91
CA PRO A 66 13.96 2.64 1.32
C PRO A 66 13.42 4.07 1.34
N LYS A 67 12.81 4.48 0.22
CA LYS A 67 12.06 5.75 0.12
C LYS A 67 10.64 5.57 0.67
N GLY A 68 10.26 6.36 1.68
CA GLY A 68 8.85 6.47 2.10
C GLY A 68 8.38 5.51 3.19
N GLY A 69 9.28 4.92 3.99
CA GLY A 69 8.88 4.21 5.21
C GLY A 69 8.88 5.15 6.39
N ALA A 70 7.70 5.54 6.89
CA ALA A 70 7.58 6.10 8.23
C ALA A 70 8.20 5.09 9.20
N SER A 71 9.37 5.42 9.72
CA SER A 71 9.89 4.84 10.95
C SER A 71 8.94 5.26 12.06
N GLN A 72 8.14 4.33 12.54
CA GLN A 72 7.67 4.40 13.91
C GLN A 72 8.64 3.55 14.72
N ASP A 73 9.32 4.18 15.66
CA ASP A 73 10.11 3.53 16.72
C ASP A 73 9.22 2.63 17.59
#